data_AF-A0A368UKQ6-F1
#
_entry.id   AF-A0A368UKQ6-F1
#
_cell.length_a   1.000
_cell.length_b   1.000
_cell.length_c   1.000
_cell.angle_alpha   90.00
_cell.angle_beta   90.00
_cell.angle_gamma   90.00
#
_symmetry.space_group_name_H-M   'P 1'
#
loop_
_entity.id
_entity.type
_entity.pdbx_description
1 polymer ?
#
loop_
_entity_poly.entity_id
_entity_poly.type
_entity_poly.pdbx_seq_one_letter_code
_entity_poly.pdbx_strand_id
1 'polypeptide(L)'
;MSAEEIKLTNDNYNKGQSFIDSADYKFEDVIDTQYKLLSDLYLDISNSILPEIVNQLKEMKDDALLSGEDSGLENVWEEICVQIQNEKSFEWPMFVITIEGIIEMKLEKLPHSFKQVISYMSGLNDEPDMTGYFAHHAIESVKDDLFSVAMNYSNQRIEDYLYG
;
A
#
# COMPACT_ATOMS: atom_id res chain seq x y z
N MET A 1 18.28 -37.33 16.55
CA MET A 1 17.09 -37.88 15.88
C MET A 1 17.22 -39.39 15.81
N SER A 2 16.17 -40.11 16.19
CA SER A 2 16.11 -41.57 16.12
C SER A 2 15.81 -42.03 14.68
N ALA A 3 16.11 -43.29 14.37
CA ALA A 3 15.80 -43.88 13.05
C ALA A 3 14.28 -43.88 12.75
N GLU A 4 13.44 -43.88 13.77
CA GLU A 4 11.98 -43.82 13.64
C GLU A 4 11.50 -42.41 13.25
N GLU A 5 12.13 -41.36 13.78
CA GLU A 5 11.82 -39.97 13.43
C GLU A 5 12.19 -39.67 11.96
N ILE A 6 13.29 -40.23 11.45
CA ILE A 6 13.70 -40.08 10.05
C ILE A 6 12.70 -40.78 9.11
N LYS A 7 12.21 -41.96 9.50
CA LYS A 7 11.24 -42.72 8.71
C LYS A 7 9.88 -42.01 8.63
N LEU A 8 9.39 -41.48 9.75
CA LEU A 8 8.13 -40.73 9.78
C LEU A 8 8.19 -39.46 8.92
N THR A 9 9.35 -38.78 8.95
CA THR A 9 9.57 -37.56 8.16
C THR A 9 9.60 -37.86 6.66
N ASN A 10 10.29 -38.93 6.26
CA ASN A 10 10.34 -39.37 4.88
C ASN A 10 8.98 -39.89 4.38
N ASP A 11 8.21 -40.60 5.22
CA ASP A 11 6.88 -41.09 4.87
C ASP A 11 5.88 -39.94 4.68
N ASN A 12 6.00 -38.87 5.47
CA ASN A 12 5.20 -37.66 5.32
C ASN A 12 5.60 -36.84 4.09
N TYR A 13 6.90 -36.73 3.79
CA TYR A 13 7.40 -36.09 2.57
C TYR A 13 6.91 -36.81 1.31
N ASN A 14 7.01 -38.14 1.30
CA ASN A 14 6.58 -38.97 0.16
C ASN A 14 5.05 -38.96 -0.02
N LYS A 15 4.27 -38.87 1.06
CA LYS A 15 2.81 -38.69 0.98
C LYS A 15 2.41 -37.29 0.49
N GLY A 16 3.16 -36.26 0.88
CA GLY A 16 2.97 -34.90 0.35
C GLY A 16 3.25 -34.84 -1.15
N GLN A 17 4.32 -35.50 -1.60
CA GLN A 17 4.68 -35.58 -3.01
C GLN A 17 3.64 -36.35 -3.84
N SER A 18 3.12 -37.48 -3.32
CA SER A 18 2.11 -38.27 -4.04
C SER A 18 0.75 -37.57 -4.15
N PHE A 19 0.46 -36.59 -3.29
CA PHE A 19 -0.75 -35.78 -3.39
C PHE A 19 -0.65 -34.74 -4.51
N ILE A 20 0.54 -34.17 -4.70
CA ILE A 20 0.86 -33.20 -5.76
C ILE A 20 0.81 -33.88 -7.14
N ASP A 21 1.23 -35.14 -7.25
CA ASP A 21 1.24 -35.88 -8.52
C ASP A 21 -0.15 -36.38 -8.97
N SER A 22 -1.21 -36.20 -8.18
CA SER A 22 -2.55 -36.75 -8.44
C SER A 22 -3.59 -35.75 -8.95
N ALA A 23 -3.20 -34.49 -9.16
CA ALA A 23 -4.04 -33.46 -9.75
C ALA A 23 -3.28 -32.81 -10.91
N ASP A 24 -3.95 -32.61 -12.05
CA ASP A 24 -3.46 -31.87 -13.24
C ASP A 24 -3.23 -30.36 -12.96
N TYR A 25 -2.84 -30.00 -11.74
CA TYR A 25 -2.52 -28.63 -11.34
C TYR A 25 -1.04 -28.37 -11.57
N LYS A 26 -0.70 -27.46 -12.49
CA LYS A 26 0.68 -27.01 -12.64
C LYS A 26 1.03 -26.14 -11.44
N PHE A 27 2.23 -26.33 -10.90
CA PHE A 27 2.75 -25.52 -9.79
C PHE A 27 2.69 -24.01 -10.09
N GLU A 28 2.89 -23.63 -11.36
CA GLU A 28 2.73 -22.27 -11.87
C GLU A 28 1.31 -21.72 -11.67
N ASP A 29 0.27 -22.51 -11.94
CA ASP A 29 -1.14 -22.10 -11.78
C ASP A 29 -1.49 -21.81 -10.30
N VAL A 30 -0.82 -22.51 -9.37
CA VAL A 30 -1.01 -22.32 -7.92
C VAL A 30 -0.36 -21.01 -7.47
N ILE A 31 0.84 -20.69 -7.96
CA ILE A 31 1.53 -19.43 -7.65
C ILE A 31 0.72 -18.24 -8.16
N ASP A 32 0.20 -18.31 -9.39
CA ASP A 32 -0.62 -17.26 -9.98
C ASP A 32 -1.91 -17.04 -9.19
N THR A 33 -2.54 -18.12 -8.71
CA THR A 33 -3.75 -18.03 -7.89
C THR A 33 -3.48 -17.40 -6.53
N GLN A 34 -2.38 -17.77 -5.87
CA GLN A 34 -1.98 -17.20 -4.58
C GLN A 34 -1.60 -15.73 -4.71
N TYR A 35 -0.83 -15.38 -5.75
CA TYR A 35 -0.46 -14.00 -6.05
C TYR A 35 -1.70 -13.15 -6.28
N LYS A 36 -2.64 -13.63 -7.11
CA LYS A 36 -3.89 -12.93 -7.36
C LYS A 36 -4.70 -12.70 -6.09
N LEU A 37 -4.84 -13.72 -5.25
CA LEU A 37 -5.55 -13.58 -3.98
C LEU A 37 -4.90 -12.53 -3.06
N LEU A 38 -3.57 -12.53 -2.94
CA LEU A 38 -2.84 -11.55 -2.12
C LEU A 38 -2.91 -10.14 -2.71
N SER A 39 -2.88 -10.02 -4.04
CA SER A 39 -3.07 -8.76 -4.75
C SER A 39 -4.49 -8.20 -4.57
N ASP A 40 -5.51 -9.04 -4.73
CA ASP A 40 -6.91 -8.64 -4.51
C ASP A 40 -7.10 -8.19 -3.04
N LEU A 41 -6.54 -8.93 -2.08
CA LEU A 41 -6.60 -8.56 -0.66
C LEU A 41 -5.83 -7.26 -0.36
N TYR A 42 -4.65 -7.05 -0.96
CA TYR A 42 -3.93 -5.79 -0.88
C TYR A 42 -4.79 -4.63 -1.36
N LEU A 43 -5.43 -4.78 -2.52
CA LEU A 43 -6.28 -3.75 -3.11
C LEU A 43 -7.49 -3.45 -2.21
N ASP A 44 -8.14 -4.47 -1.66
CA ASP A 44 -9.24 -4.29 -0.71
C ASP A 44 -8.80 -3.52 0.54
N ILE A 45 -7.62 -3.83 1.08
CA ILE A 45 -7.06 -3.11 2.22
C ILE A 45 -6.73 -1.66 1.84
N SER A 46 -6.02 -1.44 0.74
CA SER A 46 -5.65 -0.11 0.25
C SER A 46 -6.89 0.77 0.00
N ASN A 47 -7.90 0.22 -0.70
CA ASN A 47 -9.18 0.89 -0.95
C ASN A 47 -9.97 1.20 0.32
N SER A 48 -9.74 0.47 1.41
CA SER A 48 -10.36 0.78 2.71
C SER A 48 -9.69 1.95 3.44
N ILE A 49 -8.37 2.09 3.33
CA ILE A 49 -7.61 3.10 4.09
C ILE A 49 -7.43 4.42 3.32
N LEU A 50 -7.32 4.38 2.00
CA LEU A 50 -7.10 5.57 1.16
C LEU A 50 -8.19 6.65 1.35
N PRO A 51 -9.50 6.32 1.36
CA PRO A 51 -10.52 7.33 1.61
C PRO A 51 -10.38 7.98 2.99
N GLU A 52 -9.95 7.24 4.01
CA GLU A 52 -9.72 7.80 5.33
C GLU A 52 -8.53 8.76 5.38
N ILE A 53 -7.44 8.43 4.67
CA ILE A 53 -6.26 9.30 4.53
C ILE A 53 -6.66 10.59 3.80
N VAL A 54 -7.37 10.46 2.68
CA VAL A 54 -7.86 11.61 1.89
C VAL A 54 -8.77 12.49 2.74
N ASN A 55 -9.70 11.90 3.50
CA ASN A 55 -10.59 12.67 4.37
C ASN A 55 -9.82 13.43 5.45
N GLN A 56 -8.82 12.79 6.06
CA GLN A 56 -7.98 13.45 7.06
C GLN A 56 -7.18 14.62 6.46
N LEU A 57 -6.67 14.48 5.23
CA LEU A 57 -6.00 15.57 4.51
C LEU A 57 -6.97 16.70 4.13
N LYS A 58 -8.23 16.38 3.81
CA LYS A 58 -9.29 17.38 3.54
C LYS A 58 -9.71 18.17 4.79
N GLU A 59 -9.55 17.58 5.97
CA GLU A 59 -9.83 18.25 7.25
C GLU A 59 -8.73 19.27 7.63
N MET A 60 -7.55 19.18 7.02
CA MET A 60 -6.46 20.15 7.20
C MET A 60 -6.68 21.35 6.27
N LYS A 61 -7.04 22.49 6.85
CA LYS A 61 -7.41 23.74 6.14
C LYS A 61 -6.53 24.92 6.55
N ASP A 62 -6.71 26.05 5.85
CA ASP A 62 -6.21 27.39 6.17
C ASP A 62 -4.72 27.42 6.59
N ASP A 63 -4.44 27.37 7.89
CA ASP A 63 -3.10 27.40 8.47
C ASP A 63 -2.17 26.25 8.02
N ALA A 64 -2.75 25.19 7.45
CA ALA A 64 -2.01 24.05 6.93
C ALA A 64 -1.64 24.17 5.43
N LEU A 65 -2.21 25.16 4.71
CA LEU A 65 -1.89 25.40 3.30
C LEU A 65 -0.56 26.15 3.18
N LEU A 66 0.31 25.69 2.28
CA LEU A 66 1.62 26.30 2.05
C LEU A 66 1.64 27.18 0.78
N SER A 67 0.63 27.05 -0.08
CA SER A 67 0.37 27.92 -1.23
C SER A 67 -0.21 29.29 -0.86
N GLY A 68 -0.62 29.48 0.40
CA GLY A 68 -1.22 30.71 0.91
C GLY A 68 -2.72 30.86 0.60
N GLU A 69 -3.38 31.79 1.31
CA GLU A 69 -4.83 32.02 1.27
C GLU A 69 -5.34 32.44 -0.13
N ASP A 70 -4.49 33.07 -0.95
CA ASP A 70 -4.85 33.56 -2.28
C ASP A 70 -4.87 32.45 -3.35
N SER A 71 -4.47 31.22 -3.01
CA SER A 71 -4.42 30.09 -3.96
C SER A 71 -5.80 29.63 -4.45
N GLY A 72 -6.87 29.92 -3.71
CA GLY A 72 -8.22 29.44 -4.03
C GLY A 72 -8.45 27.96 -3.74
N LEU A 73 -7.44 27.24 -3.22
CA LEU A 73 -7.56 25.87 -2.74
C LEU A 73 -8.17 25.83 -1.33
N GLU A 74 -8.99 24.82 -1.03
CA GLU A 74 -9.73 24.74 0.24
C GLU A 74 -8.97 23.99 1.34
N ASN A 75 -8.12 23.02 0.98
CA ASN A 75 -7.51 22.11 1.94
C ASN A 75 -6.23 21.47 1.39
N VAL A 76 -5.47 20.86 2.30
CA VAL A 76 -4.18 20.21 1.99
C VAL A 76 -4.30 19.12 0.92
N TRP A 77 -5.43 18.40 0.85
CA TRP A 77 -5.63 17.41 -0.21
C TRP A 77 -5.65 18.04 -1.61
N GLU A 78 -6.31 19.19 -1.78
CA GLU A 78 -6.33 19.90 -3.07
C GLU A 78 -4.93 20.41 -3.44
N GLU A 79 -4.17 20.92 -2.46
CA GLU A 79 -2.80 21.36 -2.68
C GLU A 79 -1.87 20.20 -3.07
N ILE A 80 -2.01 19.03 -2.43
CA ILE A 80 -1.31 17.80 -2.82
C ILE A 80 -1.67 17.40 -4.25
N CYS A 81 -2.95 17.44 -4.63
CA CYS A 81 -3.39 17.10 -6.00
C CYS A 81 -2.73 18.01 -7.03
N VAL A 82 -2.74 19.31 -6.81
CA VAL A 82 -2.08 20.31 -7.68
C VAL A 82 -0.59 20.04 -7.80
N GLN A 83 0.11 19.83 -6.68
CA GLN A 83 1.56 19.60 -6.69
C GLN A 83 1.95 18.26 -7.35
N ILE A 84 1.10 17.23 -7.24
CA ILE A 84 1.29 15.95 -7.93
C ILE A 84 1.04 16.07 -9.44
N GLN A 85 0.01 16.82 -9.85
CA GLN A 85 -0.38 16.97 -11.26
C GLN A 85 0.48 17.95 -12.05
N ASN A 86 1.19 18.84 -11.35
CA ASN A 86 2.04 19.85 -11.96
C ASN A 86 3.47 19.80 -11.39
N GLU A 87 3.88 20.82 -10.64
CA GLU A 87 5.22 20.93 -10.06
C GLU A 87 5.14 20.95 -8.53
N LYS A 88 6.03 20.18 -7.89
CA LYS A 88 6.19 20.12 -6.45
C LYS A 88 6.93 21.36 -5.95
N SER A 89 6.39 22.00 -4.92
CA SER A 89 7.02 23.16 -4.28
C SER A 89 8.27 22.77 -3.49
N PHE A 90 9.05 23.77 -3.06
CA PHE A 90 10.17 23.56 -2.14
C PHE A 90 9.74 22.88 -0.82
N GLU A 91 8.51 23.17 -0.38
CA GLU A 91 7.94 22.62 0.85
C GLU A 91 7.30 21.23 0.67
N TRP A 92 7.36 20.64 -0.53
CA TRP A 92 6.87 19.28 -0.80
C TRP A 92 7.28 18.22 0.25
N PRO A 93 8.53 18.21 0.78
CA PRO A 93 8.90 17.27 1.83
C PRO A 93 8.02 17.33 3.09
N MET A 94 7.44 18.48 3.43
CA MET A 94 6.54 18.63 4.58
C MET A 94 5.21 17.90 4.38
N PHE A 95 4.69 17.94 3.15
CA PHE A 95 3.52 17.13 2.77
C PHE A 95 3.84 15.65 2.83
N VAL A 96 5.01 15.22 2.33
CA VAL A 96 5.43 13.81 2.39
C VAL A 96 5.50 13.31 3.83
N ILE A 97 6.15 14.05 4.74
CA ILE A 97 6.25 13.66 6.17
C ILE A 97 4.86 13.54 6.80
N THR A 98 3.97 14.47 6.48
CA THR A 98 2.60 14.48 7.01
C THR A 98 1.80 13.28 6.48
N ILE A 99 1.89 13.00 5.19
CA ILE A 99 1.25 11.85 4.53
C ILE A 99 1.76 10.55 5.14
N GLU A 100 3.08 10.39 5.30
CA GLU A 100 3.69 9.19 5.87
C GLU A 100 3.24 8.96 7.31
N GLY A 101 3.17 10.02 8.15
CA GLY A 101 2.67 9.91 9.52
C GLY A 101 1.18 9.52 9.59
N ILE A 102 0.35 10.05 8.67
CA ILE A 102 -1.06 9.65 8.58
C ILE A 102 -1.17 8.17 8.15
N ILE A 103 -0.42 7.76 7.13
CA ILE A 103 -0.40 6.37 6.64
C ILE A 103 0.04 5.43 7.77
N GLU A 104 1.14 5.74 8.46
CA GLU A 104 1.65 4.94 9.57
C GLU A 104 0.57 4.73 10.64
N MET A 105 -0.09 5.81 11.08
CA MET A 105 -1.18 5.72 12.06
C MET A 105 -2.35 4.85 11.57
N LYS A 106 -2.69 4.89 10.28
CA LYS A 106 -3.76 4.05 9.71
C LYS A 106 -3.32 2.59 9.65
N LEU A 107 -2.11 2.32 9.18
CA LEU A 107 -1.53 0.98 9.12
C LEU A 107 -1.44 0.36 10.51
N GLU A 108 -1.04 1.11 11.55
CA GLU A 108 -0.96 0.63 12.93
C GLU A 108 -2.26 0.05 13.47
N LYS A 109 -3.42 0.56 13.02
CA LYS A 109 -4.75 0.12 13.44
C LYS A 109 -5.21 -1.16 12.72
N LEU A 110 -4.54 -1.56 11.64
CA LEU A 110 -4.89 -2.76 10.90
C LEU A 110 -4.58 -4.05 11.67
N PRO A 111 -5.35 -5.12 11.45
CA PRO A 111 -4.99 -6.46 11.90
C PRO A 111 -3.59 -6.86 11.45
N HIS A 112 -2.89 -7.66 12.26
CA HIS A 112 -1.52 -8.11 11.94
C HIS A 112 -1.43 -8.82 10.57
N SER A 113 -2.41 -9.64 10.22
CA SER A 113 -2.47 -10.31 8.92
C SER A 113 -2.54 -9.34 7.74
N PHE A 114 -3.24 -8.21 7.88
CA PHE A 114 -3.35 -7.20 6.82
C PHE A 114 -2.03 -6.45 6.64
N LYS A 115 -1.37 -6.12 7.75
CA LYS A 115 -0.01 -5.54 7.74
C LYS A 115 0.98 -6.47 7.02
N GLN A 116 0.91 -7.78 7.28
CA GLN A 116 1.74 -8.78 6.60
C GLN A 116 1.46 -8.84 5.10
N VAL A 117 0.19 -8.82 4.69
CA VAL A 117 -0.18 -8.82 3.26
C VAL A 117 0.36 -7.57 2.56
N ILE A 118 0.18 -6.39 3.15
CA ILE A 118 0.71 -5.15 2.58
C ILE A 118 2.23 -5.23 2.47
N SER A 119 2.93 -5.52 3.57
CA SER A 119 4.39 -5.60 3.56
C SER A 119 4.92 -6.64 2.58
N TYR A 120 4.25 -7.79 2.44
CA TYR A 120 4.64 -8.83 1.50
C TYR A 120 4.48 -8.35 0.06
N MET A 121 3.34 -7.75 -0.28
CA MET A 121 3.06 -7.26 -1.64
C MET A 121 3.93 -6.06 -2.00
N SER A 122 4.23 -5.18 -1.03
CA SER A 122 5.11 -4.03 -1.18
C SER A 122 6.58 -4.41 -1.42
N GLY A 123 7.05 -5.49 -0.79
CA GLY A 123 8.44 -5.94 -0.83
C GLY A 123 8.76 -6.96 -1.92
N LEU A 124 7.85 -7.24 -2.86
CA LEU A 124 8.06 -8.26 -3.90
C LEU A 124 9.27 -7.98 -4.81
N ASN A 125 9.70 -6.72 -4.91
CA ASN A 125 10.87 -6.32 -5.69
C ASN A 125 12.17 -6.28 -4.86
N ASP A 126 12.07 -6.48 -3.54
CA ASP A 126 13.19 -6.46 -2.61
C ASP A 126 13.67 -7.90 -2.29
N GLU A 127 14.89 -8.03 -1.75
CA GLU A 127 15.37 -9.34 -1.32
C GLU A 127 14.43 -9.93 -0.25
N PRO A 128 13.97 -11.18 -0.41
CA PRO A 128 12.92 -11.74 0.43
C PRO A 128 13.42 -12.00 1.86
N ASP A 129 13.11 -11.11 2.79
CA ASP A 129 13.07 -11.45 4.22
C ASP A 129 11.65 -11.94 4.55
N MET A 130 11.48 -13.26 4.48
CA MET A 130 10.19 -13.96 4.50
C MET A 130 9.43 -13.91 5.84
N THR A 131 9.80 -13.08 6.81
CA THR A 131 9.22 -13.16 8.16
C THR A 131 8.85 -11.85 8.85
N GLY A 132 9.19 -10.68 8.28
CA GLY A 132 9.01 -9.38 8.93
C GLY A 132 7.88 -8.51 8.35
N TYR A 133 7.15 -7.80 9.21
CA TYR A 133 6.41 -6.61 8.79
C TYR A 133 7.40 -5.44 8.68
N PHE A 134 7.57 -4.93 7.47
CA PHE A 134 8.40 -3.76 7.19
C PHE A 134 7.50 -2.55 6.98
N ALA A 135 7.32 -1.77 8.04
CA ALA A 135 6.49 -0.57 8.01
C ALA A 135 6.86 0.37 6.85
N HIS A 136 8.15 0.51 6.57
CA HIS A 136 8.62 1.37 5.47
C HIS A 136 8.06 0.95 4.11
N HIS A 137 8.17 -0.32 3.70
CA HIS A 137 7.63 -0.78 2.41
C HIS A 137 6.12 -0.60 2.33
N ALA A 138 5.41 -0.90 3.42
CA ALA A 138 3.97 -0.71 3.49
C ALA A 138 3.57 0.77 3.35
N ILE A 139 4.30 1.67 3.99
CA ILE A 139 4.07 3.13 3.90
C ILE A 139 4.32 3.61 2.47
N GLU A 140 5.44 3.20 1.84
CA GLU A 140 5.77 3.59 0.46
C GLU A 140 4.68 3.15 -0.53
N SER A 141 4.21 1.90 -0.48
CA SER A 141 3.19 1.44 -1.44
C SER A 141 1.85 2.14 -1.27
N VAL A 142 1.41 2.37 -0.02
CA VAL A 142 0.16 3.11 0.23
C VAL A 142 0.30 4.58 -0.18
N LYS A 143 1.50 5.16 -0.04
CA LYS A 143 1.80 6.52 -0.50
C LYS A 143 1.76 6.60 -2.03
N ASP A 144 2.31 5.62 -2.74
CA ASP A 144 2.23 5.55 -4.20
C ASP A 144 0.79 5.39 -4.70
N ASP A 145 -0.01 4.58 -4.01
CA ASP A 145 -1.45 4.46 -4.30
C ASP A 145 -2.17 5.80 -4.05
N LEU A 146 -1.86 6.49 -2.95
CA LEU A 146 -2.41 7.82 -2.64
C LEU A 146 -2.03 8.86 -3.69
N PHE A 147 -0.78 8.87 -4.16
CA PHE A 147 -0.33 9.76 -5.24
C PHE A 147 -1.01 9.43 -6.56
N SER A 148 -1.29 8.14 -6.82
CA SER A 148 -2.10 7.75 -7.97
C SER A 148 -3.54 8.28 -7.86
N VAL A 149 -4.13 8.27 -6.67
CA VAL A 149 -5.44 8.92 -6.42
C VAL A 149 -5.34 10.43 -6.63
N ALA A 150 -4.31 11.10 -6.11
CA ALA A 150 -4.10 12.54 -6.24
C ALA A 150 -3.91 12.96 -7.71
N MET A 151 -3.16 12.18 -8.48
CA MET A 151 -2.91 12.43 -9.91
C MET A 151 -4.20 12.43 -10.74
N ASN A 152 -5.19 11.63 -10.34
CA ASN A 152 -6.45 11.45 -11.07
C ASN A 152 -7.62 12.24 -10.46
N TYR A 153 -7.40 12.99 -9.37
CA TYR A 153 -8.44 13.75 -8.69
C TYR A 153 -8.55 15.16 -9.25
N SER A 154 -9.74 15.58 -9.67
CA SER A 154 -9.99 16.96 -10.11
C SER A 154 -11.26 17.52 -9.47
N ASN A 155 -11.27 18.83 -9.29
CA ASN A 155 -12.46 19.63 -9.03
C ASN A 155 -12.26 21.06 -9.58
N GLN A 156 -13.31 21.89 -9.51
CA GLN A 156 -13.26 23.24 -10.08
C GLN A 156 -12.09 24.09 -9.55
N ARG A 157 -11.78 24.01 -8.25
CA ARG A 157 -10.68 24.80 -7.65
C ARG A 157 -9.31 24.37 -8.15
N ILE A 158 -9.11 23.06 -8.31
CA ILE A 158 -7.88 22.50 -8.88
C ILE A 158 -7.75 22.92 -10.34
N GLU A 159 -8.85 22.85 -11.11
CA GLU A 159 -8.85 23.27 -12.51
C GLU A 159 -8.57 24.77 -12.66
N ASP A 160 -9.18 25.60 -11.82
CA ASP A 160 -8.93 27.04 -11.77
C ASP A 160 -7.47 27.34 -11.39
N TYR A 161 -6.89 26.59 -10.45
CA TYR A 161 -5.48 26.75 -10.08
C TYR A 161 -4.52 26.36 -11.22
N LEU A 162 -4.81 25.26 -11.93
CA LEU A 162 -3.90 24.71 -12.95
C LEU A 162 -4.01 25.42 -14.30
N TYR A 163 -5.18 25.98 -14.63
CA TYR A 163 -5.48 26.48 -15.98
C TYR A 163 -6.09 27.88 -16.03
N GLY A 164 -6.48 28.46 -14.89
CA GLY A 164 -7.03 29.82 -14.78
C GLY A 164 -5.97 30.91 -14.85
#